data_AF-A0A7Z9Q884-F1
#
_entry.id   AF-A0A7Z9Q884-F1
#
_cell.length_a   1.000
_cell.length_b   1.000
_cell.length_c   1.000
_cell.angle_alpha   90.00
_cell.angle_beta   90.00
_cell.angle_gamma   90.00
#
_symmetry.space_group_name_H-M   'P 1'
#
loop_
_entity.id
_entity.type
_entity.pdbx_description
1 polymer ?
#
loop_
_entity_poly.entity_id
_entity_poly.type
_entity_poly.pdbx_seq_one_letter_code
_entity_poly.pdbx_strand_id
1 'polypeptide(L)'
;MESEKQTEWSWIEGIVDKNDDHIMITYGDIDDGVFEPIALVAPGPEKEFIVQFLLQPELENEEHQKMLDGARRELNFYLIELKEKDPWGYACYH
;
A
#
# COMPACT_ATOMS: atom_id res chain seq x y z
N MET A 1 -13.94 -23.04 21.35
CA MET A 1 -12.56 -23.34 20.93
C MET A 1 -12.22 -22.25 19.94
N GLU A 2 -11.58 -21.20 20.43
CA GLU A 2 -11.08 -20.08 19.63
C GLU A 2 -10.14 -20.65 18.56
N SER A 3 -10.53 -20.49 17.30
CA SER A 3 -9.63 -20.73 16.18
C SER A 3 -8.45 -19.79 16.34
N GLU A 4 -7.26 -20.36 16.46
CA GLU A 4 -5.98 -19.67 16.48
C GLU A 4 -5.95 -18.72 15.28
N LYS A 5 -6.16 -17.42 15.53
CA LYS A 5 -6.01 -16.38 14.51
C LYS A 5 -4.53 -16.40 14.12
N GLN A 6 -4.22 -17.01 12.98
CA GLN A 6 -2.96 -16.78 12.30
C GLN A 6 -2.82 -15.26 12.18
N THR A 7 -1.89 -14.70 12.94
CA THR A 7 -1.61 -13.26 12.97
C THR A 7 -0.76 -12.94 11.74
N GLU A 8 -1.34 -13.14 10.56
CA GLU A 8 -0.77 -12.72 9.29
C GLU A 8 -0.95 -11.21 9.14
N TRP A 9 0.04 -10.57 8.53
CA TRP A 9 -0.03 -9.15 8.22
C TRP A 9 -1.20 -8.88 7.28
N SER A 10 -1.89 -7.77 7.49
CA SER A 10 -2.98 -7.32 6.64
C SER A 10 -2.86 -5.83 6.38
N TRP A 11 -3.64 -5.31 5.44
CA TRP A 11 -3.79 -3.88 5.26
C TRP A 11 -5.26 -3.53 5.04
N ILE A 12 -5.61 -2.31 5.42
CA ILE A 12 -6.95 -1.74 5.30
C ILE A 12 -6.88 -0.43 4.53
N GLU A 13 -7.96 -0.10 3.82
CA GLU A 13 -8.09 1.22 3.21
C GLU A 13 -8.49 2.25 4.26
N GLY A 14 -7.75 3.36 4.34
CA GLY A 14 -7.98 4.41 5.34
C GLY A 14 -7.26 5.72 5.00
N ILE A 15 -7.46 6.73 5.83
CA ILE A 15 -6.75 8.01 5.70
C ILE A 15 -5.41 7.88 6.40
N VAL A 16 -4.33 8.17 5.66
CA VAL A 16 -2.96 8.22 6.18
C VAL A 16 -2.65 9.63 6.63
N ASP A 17 -2.14 9.78 7.86
CA ASP A 17 -1.61 11.06 8.32
C ASP A 17 -0.24 11.32 7.68
N LYS A 18 -0.17 12.35 6.84
CA LYS A 18 1.07 12.73 6.15
C LYS A 18 2.10 13.39 7.08
N ASN A 19 1.71 13.72 8.31
CA ASN A 19 2.62 14.26 9.32
C ASN A 19 3.29 13.16 10.16
N ASP A 20 2.87 11.91 10.00
CA ASP A 20 3.45 10.73 10.65
C ASP A 20 4.23 9.88 9.63
N ASP A 21 4.86 8.80 10.10
CA ASP A 21 5.63 7.88 9.26
C ASP A 21 4.73 7.23 8.19
N HIS A 22 5.05 7.50 6.92
CA HIS A 22 4.37 6.91 5.78
C HIS A 22 5.32 6.76 4.58
N ILE A 23 4.99 5.84 3.69
CA ILE A 23 5.64 5.66 2.39
C ILE A 23 4.67 6.03 1.27
N MET A 24 5.24 6.43 0.13
CA MET A 24 4.49 6.81 -1.06
C MET A 24 4.69 5.76 -2.14
N ILE A 25 3.59 5.24 -2.68
CA ILE A 25 3.59 4.34 -3.83
C ILE A 25 3.32 5.19 -5.08
N THR A 26 4.25 5.16 -6.02
CA THR A 26 4.15 5.83 -7.32
C THR A 26 3.97 4.80 -8.43
N TYR A 27 3.30 5.16 -9.53
CA TYR A 27 3.11 4.27 -10.67
C TYR A 27 3.66 4.91 -11.95
N GLY A 28 4.53 4.19 -12.66
CA GLY A 28 5.14 4.64 -13.92
C GLY A 28 6.67 4.64 -13.88
N ASP A 29 7.28 4.67 -15.06
CA ASP A 29 8.73 4.75 -15.24
C ASP A 29 9.26 6.17 -14.95
N ILE A 30 10.51 6.23 -14.48
CA ILE A 30 11.24 7.42 -13.99
C ILE A 30 11.46 8.51 -15.08
N ASP A 31 11.05 8.26 -16.32
CA ASP A 31 11.48 9.05 -17.49
C ASP A 31 10.76 10.41 -17.66
N ASP A 32 9.54 10.60 -17.15
CA ASP A 32 8.74 11.82 -17.41
C ASP A 32 8.62 12.81 -16.24
N GLY A 33 9.39 12.62 -15.17
CA GLY A 33 9.66 13.66 -14.16
C GLY A 33 8.49 14.10 -13.27
N VAL A 34 7.27 13.54 -13.44
CA VAL A 34 6.11 13.80 -12.58
C VAL A 34 5.76 12.53 -11.81
N PHE A 35 6.30 12.41 -10.60
CA PHE A 35 5.96 11.35 -9.65
C PHE A 35 4.69 11.72 -8.89
N GLU A 36 3.51 11.40 -9.45
CA GLU A 36 2.29 11.49 -8.66
C GLU A 36 2.11 10.20 -7.83
N PRO A 37 2.10 10.30 -6.49
CA PRO A 37 1.84 9.15 -5.66
C PRO A 37 0.39 8.71 -5.87
N ILE A 38 0.22 7.41 -6.13
CA ILE A 38 -1.09 6.80 -6.34
C ILE A 38 -1.65 6.19 -5.04
N ALA A 39 -0.78 5.88 -4.09
CA ALA A 39 -1.18 5.45 -2.75
C ALA A 39 -0.17 5.90 -1.69
N LEU A 40 -0.64 6.00 -0.45
CA LEU A 40 0.18 6.17 0.74
C LEU A 40 0.00 4.95 1.63
N VAL A 41 1.05 4.56 2.34
CA VAL A 41 0.97 3.48 3.33
C VAL A 41 1.56 3.96 4.63
N ALA A 42 0.86 3.72 5.73
CA ALA A 42 1.34 3.96 7.08
C ALA A 42 1.24 2.68 7.91
N PRO A 43 2.08 2.53 8.96
CA PRO A 43 1.92 1.45 9.90
C PRO A 43 0.63 1.67 10.69
N GLY A 44 -0.19 0.62 10.77
CA GLY A 44 -1.39 0.59 11.59
C GLY A 44 -1.13 -0.08 12.94
N PRO A 45 -2.16 -0.17 13.80
CA PRO A 45 -2.06 -0.91 15.05
C PRO A 45 -1.82 -2.41 14.80
N GLU A 46 -1.04 -3.03 15.69
CA GLU A 46 -0.73 -4.47 15.68
C GLU A 46 0.02 -4.95 14.43
N LYS A 47 -0.67 -5.64 13.51
CA LYS A 47 -0.12 -6.24 12.28
C LYS A 47 -0.90 -5.77 11.05
N GLU A 48 -1.41 -4.56 11.11
CA GLU A 48 -2.18 -3.95 10.04
C GLU A 48 -1.41 -2.76 9.45
N PHE A 49 -1.57 -2.52 8.15
CA PHE A 49 -1.14 -1.30 7.48
C PHE A 49 -2.34 -0.49 7.03
N ILE A 50 -2.22 0.83 7.08
CA ILE A 50 -3.24 1.75 6.59
C ILE A 50 -2.81 2.21 5.21
N VAL A 51 -3.62 1.92 4.19
CA VAL A 51 -3.37 2.30 2.81
C VAL A 51 -4.37 3.35 2.39
N GLN A 52 -3.89 4.49 1.91
CA GLN A 52 -4.71 5.54 1.31
C GLN A 52 -4.47 5.60 -0.19
N PHE A 53 -5.44 5.17 -0.99
CA PHE A 53 -5.40 5.42 -2.44
C PHE A 53 -5.72 6.90 -2.73
N LEU A 54 -4.84 7.55 -3.50
CA LEU A 54 -4.94 8.97 -3.84
C LEU A 54 -5.64 9.18 -5.19
N LEU A 55 -5.61 8.17 -6.07
CA LEU A 55 -6.40 8.17 -7.29
C LEU A 55 -7.87 7.94 -6.96
N GLN A 56 -8.74 8.84 -7.43
CA GLN A 56 -10.17 8.56 -7.42
C GLN A 56 -10.49 7.60 -8.57
N PRO A 57 -11.19 6.48 -8.29
CA PRO A 57 -11.63 5.58 -9.35
C PRO A 57 -12.71 6.28 -10.18
N GLU A 58 -12.29 6.93 -11.26
CA GLU A 58 -13.21 7.38 -12.30
C GLU A 58 -13.61 6.16 -13.12
N LEU A 59 -14.92 5.89 -13.18
CA LEU A 59 -15.49 4.71 -13.83
C LEU A 59 -15.12 4.59 -15.32
N GLU A 60 -14.74 5.70 -15.95
CA GLU A 60 -14.40 5.80 -17.38
C GLU A 60 -12.88 5.79 -17.65
N ASN A 61 -12.04 5.73 -16.60
CA ASN A 61 -10.59 5.80 -16.75
C ASN A 61 -9.94 4.43 -16.49
N GLU A 62 -9.81 3.64 -17.57
CA GLU A 62 -9.18 2.32 -17.53
C GLU A 62 -7.71 2.37 -17.07
N GLU A 63 -6.99 3.47 -17.34
CA GLU A 63 -5.62 3.65 -16.84
C GLU A 63 -5.61 3.79 -15.32
N HIS A 64 -6.48 4.61 -14.74
CA HIS A 64 -6.56 4.75 -13.28
C HIS A 64 -6.89 3.41 -12.60
N GLN A 65 -7.75 2.59 -13.19
CA GLN A 65 -8.03 1.25 -12.65
C GLN A 65 -6.80 0.35 -12.71
N LYS A 66 -6.04 0.35 -13.82
CA LYS A 66 -4.79 -0.41 -13.93
C LYS A 66 -3.73 0.07 -12.94
N MET A 67 -3.65 1.39 -12.69
CA MET A 67 -2.74 1.97 -11.70
C MET A 67 -3.10 1.49 -10.28
N LEU A 68 -4.37 1.57 -9.91
CA LEU A 68 -4.87 1.11 -8.62
C LEU A 68 -4.67 -0.40 -8.41
N ASP A 69 -4.98 -1.21 -9.42
CA ASP A 69 -4.76 -2.66 -9.38
C ASP A 69 -3.27 -3.02 -9.28
N GLY A 70 -2.41 -2.25 -9.96
CA GLY A 70 -0.96 -2.35 -9.85
C GLY A 70 -0.48 -2.09 -8.43
N ALA A 71 -0.85 -0.94 -7.85
CA ALA A 71 -0.50 -0.64 -6.46
C ALA A 71 -1.02 -1.68 -5.47
N ARG A 72 -2.27 -2.12 -5.61
CA ARG A 72 -2.83 -3.17 -4.74
C ARG A 72 -2.03 -4.46 -4.81
N ARG A 73 -1.58 -4.85 -6.00
CA ARG A 73 -0.76 -6.05 -6.20
C ARG A 73 0.61 -5.91 -5.54
N GLU A 74 1.28 -4.77 -5.71
CA GLU A 74 2.58 -4.53 -5.07
C GLU A 74 2.48 -4.48 -3.55
N LEU A 75 1.47 -3.78 -3.02
CA LEU A 75 1.21 -3.71 -1.59
C LEU A 75 0.94 -5.09 -0.99
N ASN A 76 0.10 -5.90 -1.64
CA ASN A 76 -0.11 -7.29 -1.22
C ASN A 76 1.20 -8.07 -1.24
N PHE A 77 1.99 -7.94 -2.30
CA PHE A 77 3.25 -8.66 -2.42
C PHE A 77 4.22 -8.31 -1.29
N TYR A 78 4.51 -7.02 -1.08
CA TYR A 78 5.50 -6.55 -0.12
C TYR A 78 5.05 -6.69 1.33
N LEU A 79 3.79 -6.39 1.63
CA LEU A 79 3.30 -6.33 3.02
C LEU A 79 2.77 -7.67 3.52
N ILE A 80 2.31 -8.55 2.62
CA ILE A 80 1.62 -9.79 2.98
C ILE A 80 2.35 -11.02 2.42
N GLU A 81 2.52 -11.12 1.10
CA GLU A 81 2.98 -12.36 0.45
C GLU A 81 4.44 -12.69 0.72
N LEU A 82 5.30 -11.66 0.84
CA LEU A 82 6.72 -11.84 1.12
C LEU A 82 6.96 -12.46 2.52
N LYS A 83 5.97 -12.38 3.41
CA LYS A 83 6.00 -12.89 4.80
C LYS A 83 7.28 -12.50 5.55
N GLU A 84 7.76 -11.29 5.27
CA GLU A 84 8.94 -10.75 5.94
C GLU A 84 8.72 -10.65 7.45
N LYS A 85 9.83 -10.77 8.19
CA LYS A 85 9.80 -10.61 9.66
C LYS A 85 9.43 -9.17 10.05
N ASP A 86 9.84 -8.22 9.23
CA ASP A 86 9.55 -6.80 9.36
C ASP A 86 9.14 -6.23 7.98
N PRO A 87 7.87 -6.39 7.59
CA PRO A 87 7.39 -5.91 6.30
C PRO A 87 7.38 -4.38 6.21
N TRP A 88 7.27 -3.68 7.34
CA TRP A 88 7.36 -2.21 7.35
C TRP A 88 8.77 -1.75 7.01
N GLY A 89 9.78 -2.27 7.71
CA GLY A 89 11.18 -1.95 7.44
C GLY A 89 11.60 -2.29 6.01
N TYR A 90 11.07 -3.38 5.46
CA TYR A 90 11.27 -3.74 4.06
C TYR A 90 10.61 -2.74 3.11
N ALA A 91 9.35 -2.38 3.35
CA ALA A 91 8.59 -1.45 2.52
C ALA A 91 9.15 -0.01 2.58
N CYS A 92 9.77 0.42 3.67
CA CYS A 92 10.47 1.71 3.75
C CYS A 92 11.76 1.77 2.93
N TYR A 93 12.35 0.63 2.56
CA TYR A 93 13.61 0.57 1.82
C TYR A 93 13.42 0.49 0.30
N HIS A 94 12.22 0.11 -0.15
CA HIS A 94 11.84 -0.11 -1.55
C HIS A 94 10.98 1.03 -2.09
#